data_AF-A0A523W7X1-F1
#
_entry.id   AF-A0A523W7X1-F1
#
_cell.length_a   1.000
_cell.length_b   1.000
_cell.length_c   1.000
_cell.angle_alpha   90.00
_cell.angle_beta   90.00
_cell.angle_gamma   90.00
#
_symmetry.space_group_name_H-M   'P 1'
#
loop_
_entity.id
_entity.type
_entity.pdbx_description
1 polymer ?
#
loop_
_entity_poly.entity_id
_entity_poly.type
_entity_poly.pdbx_seq_one_letter_code
_entity_poly.pdbx_strand_id
1 'polypeptide(L)' 'MINLLFTLIIVNGISGKIQGVVRDIDTQEPIPFADVIILNTEIGAATDENGYFYILNVPPGKYTDA' A
#
# COMPACT_ATOMS: atom_id res chain seq x y z
N MET A 1 25.78 13.88 37.63
CA MET A 1 24.73 14.17 36.64
C MET A 1 24.97 13.24 35.45
N ILE A 2 24.17 12.18 35.31
CA ILE A 2 24.32 11.23 34.20
C ILE A 2 23.66 11.87 32.97
N ASN A 3 24.42 12.11 31.91
CA ASN A 3 23.87 12.58 30.65
C ASN A 3 23.31 11.36 29.92
N LEU A 4 21.97 11.24 29.91
CA LEU A 4 21.26 10.24 29.13
C LEU A 4 21.18 10.72 27.68
N LEU A 5 22.13 10.30 26.84
CA LEU A 5 22.11 10.58 25.41
C LEU A 5 21.07 9.66 24.76
N PHE A 6 19.88 10.18 24.48
CA PHE A 6 18.85 9.47 23.72
C PHE A 6 19.23 9.52 22.24
N THR A 7 19.75 8.43 21.68
CA THR A 7 19.98 8.34 20.23
C THR A 7 18.64 8.21 19.52
N LEU A 8 18.29 9.18 18.67
CA LEU A 8 17.17 9.07 17.75
C LEU A 8 17.59 8.13 16.61
N ILE A 9 17.13 6.87 16.63
CA ILE A 9 17.32 5.97 15.48
C ILE A 9 16.34 6.44 14.40
N ILE A 10 16.83 7.23 13.43
CA ILE A 10 16.03 7.56 12.24
C ILE A 10 16.09 6.37 11.29
N VAL A 11 15.14 5.45 11.44
CA VAL A 11 14.93 4.38 10.46
C VAL A 11 14.20 4.99 9.27
N ASN A 12 14.94 5.35 8.22
CA ASN A 12 14.33 5.61 6.91
C ASN A 12 13.91 4.26 6.34
N GLY A 13 12.69 3.81 6.65
CA GLY A 13 12.10 2.66 5.99
C GLY A 13 11.90 3.00 4.53
N ILE A 14 12.64 2.36 3.62
CA ILE A 14 12.38 2.48 2.18
C ILE A 14 11.02 1.84 1.95
N SER A 15 9.98 2.67 1.84
CA SER A 15 8.63 2.22 1.50
C SER A 15 8.39 2.42 0.01
N GLY A 16 7.57 1.54 -0.56
CA GLY A 16 7.15 1.58 -1.94
C GLY A 16 5.78 2.24 -2.12
N LYS A 17 5.45 2.48 -3.39
CA LYS A 17 4.10 2.79 -3.85
C LYS A 17 3.64 1.67 -4.76
N ILE A 18 2.46 1.13 -4.51
CA ILE A 18 1.73 0.27 -5.45
C ILE A 18 0.65 1.13 -6.11
N GLN A 19 0.50 1.04 -7.42
CA GLN A 19 -0.58 1.73 -8.14
C GLN A 19 -1.06 0.86 -9.29
N GLY A 20 -2.32 1.01 -9.68
CA GLY A 20 -2.91 0.22 -10.75
C GLY A 20 -4.33 0.66 -11.08
N VAL A 21 -4.98 -0.09 -11.96
CA VAL A 21 -6.38 0.11 -12.34
C VAL A 21 -7.11 -1.23 -12.19
N VAL A 22 -8.24 -1.24 -11.50
CA VAL A 22 -9.13 -2.39 -11.38
C VAL A 22 -10.16 -2.34 -12.50
N ARG A 23 -10.30 -3.44 -13.24
CA ARG A 23 -11.23 -3.56 -14.36
C ARG A 23 -12.01 -4.86 -14.27
N ASP A 24 -13.24 -4.82 -14.78
CA ASP A 24 -14.01 -6.03 -15.04
C ASP A 24 -13.34 -6.86 -16.15
N ILE A 25 -13.30 -8.19 -15.98
CA ILE A 25 -12.57 -9.06 -16.90
C ILE A 25 -13.26 -9.20 -18.25
N ASP A 26 -14.59 -9.17 -18.28
CA ASP A 26 -15.38 -9.41 -19.49
C ASP A 26 -15.59 -8.10 -20.26
N THR A 27 -15.92 -7.01 -19.56
CA THR A 27 -16.24 -5.72 -20.20
C THR A 27 -15.02 -4.81 -20.36
N GLN A 28 -13.94 -5.06 -19.61
CA GLN A 28 -12.76 -4.18 -19.51
C GLN A 28 -13.06 -2.79 -18.93
N GLU A 29 -14.28 -2.56 -18.44
CA GLU A 29 -14.69 -1.31 -17.80
C GLU A 29 -14.02 -1.15 -16.43
N PRO A 30 -13.66 0.08 -16.03
CA PRO A 30 -13.09 0.32 -14.72
C PRO A 30 -14.11 0.04 -13.60
N ILE A 31 -13.64 -0.51 -12.48
CA ILE A 31 -14.49 -0.75 -11.30
C ILE A 31 -14.25 0.38 -10.28
N PRO A 32 -15.22 1.29 -10.09
CA PRO A 32 -15.07 2.38 -9.14
C PRO A 32 -15.37 1.93 -7.69
N PHE A 33 -14.73 2.61 -6.74
CA PHE A 33 -14.93 2.41 -5.30
C PHE A 33 -14.71 0.98 -4.79
N ALA A 34 -13.87 0.20 -5.49
CA ALA A 34 -13.47 -1.14 -5.09
C ALA A 34 -12.34 -1.08 -4.06
N ASP A 35 -12.44 -1.88 -3.01
CA ASP A 35 -11.37 -2.03 -2.02
C ASP A 35 -10.24 -2.91 -2.56
N VAL A 36 -9.02 -2.36 -2.59
CA VAL A 36 -7.78 -3.07 -2.94
C VAL A 36 -6.94 -3.22 -1.68
N ILE A 37 -6.82 -4.45 -1.17
CA ILE A 37 -6.13 -4.76 0.10
C ILE A 37 -4.88 -5.58 -0.18
N ILE A 38 -3.77 -5.23 0.45
CA ILE A 38 -2.56 -6.06 0.44
C ILE A 38 -2.78 -7.22 1.42
N LEU A 39 -2.73 -8.44 0.89
CA LEU A 39 -3.01 -9.66 1.64
C LEU A 39 -2.16 -9.75 2.93
N ASN A 40 -2.79 -10.23 4.01
CA ASN A 40 -2.20 -10.34 5.35
C ASN A 40 -1.74 -9.00 5.97
N THR A 41 -2.32 -7.89 5.52
CA THR A 41 -2.07 -6.56 6.10
C THR A 41 -3.39 -5.78 6.23
N GLU A 42 -3.35 -4.69 6.98
CA GLU A 42 -4.43 -3.68 7.03
C GLU A 42 -4.21 -2.54 6.02
N ILE A 43 -3.27 -2.71 5.08
CA ILE A 43 -2.90 -1.68 4.11
C ILE A 43 -3.71 -1.88 2.84
N GLY A 44 -4.41 -0.84 2.40
CA GLY A 44 -5.20 -0.85 1.18
C GLY A 44 -5.60 0.54 0.69
N ALA A 45 -6.33 0.59 -0.40
CA ALA A 45 -6.95 1.80 -0.93
C ALA A 45 -8.23 1.45 -1.70
N ALA A 46 -9.19 2.37 -1.71
CA ALA A 46 -10.33 2.28 -2.62
C ALA A 46 -9.95 2.85 -4.00
N THR A 47 -10.52 2.29 -5.07
CA THR A 47 -10.38 2.86 -6.42
C THR A 47 -11.22 4.13 -6.59
N ASP A 48 -10.75 5.03 -7.46
CA ASP A 48 -11.51 6.22 -7.88
C ASP A 48 -12.58 5.89 -8.94
N GLU A 49 -13.26 6.90 -9.47
CA GLU A 49 -14.28 6.77 -10.51
C GLU A 49 -13.79 6.11 -11.82
N ASN A 50 -12.46 6.11 -12.06
CA ASN A 50 -11.82 5.50 -13.21
C ASN A 50 -11.17 4.14 -12.87
N GLY A 51 -11.46 3.58 -11.69
CA GLY A 51 -10.90 2.32 -11.21
C GLY A 51 -9.43 2.42 -10.81
N TYR A 52 -8.84 3.62 -10.79
CA TYR A 52 -7.43 3.82 -10.46
C TYR A 52 -7.23 3.85 -8.94
N PHE A 53 -6.13 3.28 -8.46
CA PHE A 53 -5.75 3.31 -7.05
C PHE A 53 -4.24 3.54 -6.90
N TYR A 54 -3.86 4.04 -5.73
CA TYR A 54 -2.48 4.00 -5.26
C TYR A 54 -2.44 3.75 -3.75
N ILE A 55 -1.53 2.89 -3.33
CA ILE A 55 -1.24 2.55 -1.94
C ILE A 55 0.16 3.05 -1.63
N LEU A 56 0.27 3.96 -0.66
CA LEU A 56 1.54 4.54 -0.22
C LEU A 56 2.10 3.78 0.98
N ASN A 57 3.37 4.03 1.28
CA ASN A 57 4.04 3.52 2.47
C ASN A 57 4.05 1.98 2.59
N VAL A 58 4.09 1.27 1.47
CA VAL A 58 4.12 -0.20 1.45
C VAL A 58 5.52 -0.68 1.85
N PRO A 59 5.69 -1.43 2.95
CA PRO A 59 7.01 -1.99 3.30
C PRO A 59 7.52 -2.95 2.21
N PRO A 60 8.84 -3.13 2.03
CA PRO A 60 9.37 -4.16 1.14
C PRO A 60 9.02 -5.56 1.68
N GLY A 61 8.52 -6.43 0.82
CA GLY A 61 8.13 -7.79 1.20
C GLY A 61 7.46 -8.57 0.07
N LYS A 62 7.14 -9.83 0.36
CA LYS A 62 6.26 -10.65 -0.50
C LYS A 62 4.89 -10.75 0.18
N TYR A 63 3.84 -10.41 -0.57
CA TYR A 63 2.45 -10.36 -0.10
C TYR A 63 1.58 -11.34 -0.88
N THR A 64 2.00 -12.60 -0.91
CA THR A 64 1.30 -13.69 -1.60
C THR A 64 1.08 -14.83 -0.62
N ASP A 65 0.03 -15.63 -0.83
CA ASP A 65 -0.05 -16.94 -0.20
C ASP A 65 1.06 -17.86 -0.74
N ALA A 66 1.44 -18.86 0.05
CA ALA A 66 2.49 -19.84 -0.26
C ALA A 66 2.05 -20.87 -1.30
#